data_AF-A0A1S9RNS7-F1
#
_entry.id   AF-A0A1S9RNS7-F1
#
_cell.length_a   1.000
_cell.length_b   1.000
_cell.length_c   1.000
_cell.angle_alpha   90.00
_cell.angle_beta   90.00
_cell.angle_gamma   90.00
#
_symmetry.space_group_name_H-M   'P 1'
#
loop_
_entity.id
_entity.type
_entity.pdbx_description
1 polymer ?
#
loop_
_entity_poly.entity_id
_entity_poly.type
_entity_poly.pdbx_seq_one_letter_code
_entity_poly.pdbx_strand_id
1 'polypeptide(L)'
;MSESFALLRRRRSDELAKLADEHLQHDLQADDRDALKSAASTVSFWATIGSAAGLGLGLYAAIRLRSTRKAFFAAVRAQERPTKVVFADGRTEPIPDLTPLLKPTTFGDVATYFFASLGGLFLGGELGFAGGAASGSRSITADPERKKRIETAFRKFRADVLRREADSLDKGANVSEIMF
;
A
#
# COMPACT_ATOMS: atom_id res chain seq x y z
N MET A 1 -26.74 9.41 5.92
CA MET A 1 -25.68 10.12 5.19
C MET A 1 -24.65 9.18 4.58
N SER A 2 -24.11 8.19 5.30
CA SER A 2 -23.13 7.22 4.76
C SER A 2 -23.66 6.37 3.59
N GLU A 3 -24.91 5.91 3.66
CA GLU A 3 -25.53 5.11 2.58
C GLU A 3 -25.72 5.92 1.30
N SER A 4 -26.12 7.19 1.40
CA SER A 4 -26.28 8.08 0.23
C SER A 4 -24.94 8.31 -0.49
N PHE A 5 -23.86 8.52 0.27
CA PHE A 5 -22.51 8.70 -0.28
C PHE A 5 -21.97 7.41 -0.93
N ALA A 6 -22.19 6.26 -0.30
CA ALA A 6 -21.79 4.96 -0.84
C ALA A 6 -22.54 4.63 -2.16
N LEU A 7 -23.84 4.92 -2.21
CA LEU A 7 -24.65 4.75 -3.42
C LEU A 7 -24.23 5.70 -4.55
N LEU A 8 -23.87 6.94 -4.22
CA LEU A 8 -23.41 7.92 -5.20
C LEU A 8 -22.03 7.54 -5.78
N ARG A 9 -21.08 7.17 -4.92
CA ARG A 9 -19.75 6.66 -5.34
C ARG A 9 -19.89 5.43 -6.23
N ARG A 10 -20.78 4.50 -5.87
CA ARG A 10 -21.06 3.29 -6.66
C ARG A 10 -21.66 3.61 -8.02
N ARG A 11 -22.62 4.54 -8.10
CA ARG A 11 -23.16 5.01 -9.39
C ARG A 11 -22.07 5.61 -10.28
N ARG A 12 -21.21 6.46 -9.72
CA ARG A 12 -20.09 7.07 -10.45
C ARG A 12 -19.12 6.01 -10.96
N SER A 13 -18.76 5.01 -10.13
CA SER A 13 -17.89 3.91 -10.57
C SER A 13 -18.53 3.06 -11.66
N ASP A 14 -19.82 2.76 -11.54
CA ASP A 14 -20.55 1.94 -12.52
C ASP A 14 -20.67 2.67 -13.87
N GLU A 15 -20.84 4.00 -13.84
CA GLU A 15 -20.89 4.82 -15.06
C GLU A 15 -19.53 4.91 -15.75
N LEU A 16 -18.44 5.11 -14.99
CA LEU A 16 -17.08 5.11 -15.51
C LEU A 16 -16.70 3.74 -16.06
N ALA A 17 -17.12 2.65 -15.41
CA ALA A 17 -16.90 1.29 -15.88
C ALA A 17 -17.62 1.04 -17.21
N LYS A 18 -18.87 1.50 -17.36
CA LYS A 18 -19.61 1.42 -18.62
C LYS A 18 -18.94 2.22 -19.74
N LEU A 19 -18.50 3.45 -19.44
CA LEU A 19 -17.77 4.27 -20.41
C LEU A 19 -16.46 3.60 -20.83
N ALA A 20 -15.72 3.01 -19.88
CA ALA A 20 -14.51 2.26 -20.18
C ALA A 20 -14.81 1.04 -21.07
N ASP A 21 -15.86 0.27 -20.78
CA ASP A 21 -16.29 -0.87 -21.59
C ASP A 21 -16.65 -0.45 -23.02
N GLU A 22 -17.35 0.67 -23.18
CA GLU A 22 -17.70 1.23 -24.50
C GLU A 22 -16.44 1.53 -25.33
N HIS A 23 -15.45 2.22 -24.75
CA HIS A 23 -14.18 2.49 -25.42
C HIS A 23 -13.37 1.21 -25.69
N LEU A 24 -13.35 0.25 -24.77
CA LEU A 24 -12.67 -1.03 -24.98
C LEU A 24 -13.31 -1.84 -26.12
N GLN A 25 -14.62 -1.77 -26.29
CA GLN A 25 -15.33 -2.50 -27.34
C GLN A 25 -15.24 -1.80 -28.70
N HIS A 26 -15.33 -0.47 -28.73
CA HIS A 26 -15.41 0.30 -29.98
C HIS A 26 -14.05 0.73 -30.54
N ASP A 27 -13.08 1.07 -29.68
CA ASP A 27 -11.79 1.61 -30.11
C ASP A 27 -10.67 0.55 -30.22
N LEU A 28 -10.89 -0.68 -29.72
CA LEU A 28 -9.88 -1.74 -29.70
C LEU A 28 -10.30 -3.00 -30.45
N GLN A 29 -9.30 -3.71 -30.96
CA GLN A 29 -9.47 -5.05 -31.54
C GLN A 29 -9.56 -6.11 -30.43
N ALA A 30 -10.02 -7.33 -30.78
CA ALA A 30 -10.09 -8.45 -29.83
C ALA A 30 -8.71 -8.77 -29.22
N ASP A 31 -7.68 -8.85 -30.05
CA ASP A 31 -6.30 -9.12 -29.63
C ASP A 31 -5.74 -8.05 -28.68
N ASP A 32 -6.10 -6.78 -28.89
CA ASP A 32 -5.66 -5.68 -28.02
C ASP A 32 -6.31 -5.78 -26.63
N ARG A 33 -7.60 -6.18 -26.58
CA ARG A 33 -8.31 -6.42 -25.31
C ARG A 33 -7.71 -7.61 -24.55
N ASP A 34 -7.39 -8.69 -25.25
CA ASP A 34 -6.77 -9.86 -24.64
C ASP A 34 -5.37 -9.54 -24.11
N ALA A 35 -4.60 -8.72 -24.84
CA ALA A 35 -3.30 -8.23 -24.37
C ALA A 35 -3.44 -7.37 -23.10
N LEU A 36 -4.43 -6.47 -23.04
CA LEU A 36 -4.71 -5.66 -21.84
C LEU A 36 -5.14 -6.52 -20.65
N LYS A 37 -6.01 -7.50 -20.88
CA LYS A 37 -6.48 -8.44 -19.84
C LYS A 37 -5.33 -9.31 -19.32
N SER A 38 -4.48 -9.80 -20.22
CA SER A 38 -3.27 -10.57 -19.88
C SER A 38 -2.29 -9.72 -19.07
N ALA A 39 -2.03 -8.47 -19.49
CA ALA A 39 -1.19 -7.55 -18.75
C ALA A 39 -1.75 -7.25 -17.35
N ALA A 40 -3.06 -6.99 -17.23
CA ALA A 40 -3.72 -6.77 -15.94
C ALA A 40 -3.61 -8.01 -15.03
N SER A 41 -3.81 -9.21 -15.58
CA SER A 41 -3.66 -10.46 -14.82
C SER A 41 -2.23 -10.68 -14.34
N THR A 42 -1.24 -10.33 -15.16
CA THR A 42 0.19 -10.40 -14.82
C THR A 42 0.52 -9.43 -13.68
N VAL A 43 0.03 -8.20 -13.75
CA VAL A 43 0.18 -7.21 -12.67
C VAL A 43 -0.43 -7.73 -11.37
N SER A 44 -1.67 -8.21 -11.43
CA SER A 44 -2.38 -8.75 -10.26
C SER A 44 -1.65 -9.95 -9.66
N PHE A 45 -1.13 -10.84 -10.50
CA PHE A 45 -0.39 -12.02 -10.08
C PHE A 45 0.89 -11.64 -9.33
N TRP A 46 1.72 -10.76 -9.92
CA TRP A 46 2.95 -10.30 -9.28
C TRP A 46 2.69 -9.46 -8.03
N ALA A 47 1.68 -8.60 -8.02
CA ALA A 47 1.28 -7.86 -6.83
C ALA A 47 0.83 -8.80 -5.71
N THR A 48 0.11 -9.88 -6.04
CA THR A 48 -0.32 -10.90 -5.07
C THR A 48 0.87 -11.65 -4.48
N ILE A 49 1.80 -12.11 -5.33
CA ILE A 49 3.03 -12.78 -4.89
C ILE A 49 3.87 -11.84 -4.02
N GLY A 50 4.08 -10.61 -4.49
CA GLY A 50 4.83 -9.60 -3.76
C GLY A 50 4.21 -9.31 -2.40
N SER A 51 2.89 -9.14 -2.34
CA SER A 51 2.13 -8.94 -1.11
C SER A 51 2.29 -10.11 -0.14
N ALA A 52 2.15 -11.36 -0.62
CA ALA A 52 2.29 -12.55 0.20
C ALA A 52 3.72 -12.70 0.75
N ALA A 53 4.73 -12.51 -0.11
CA ALA A 53 6.13 -12.55 0.28
C ALA A 53 6.47 -11.43 1.28
N GLY A 54 5.99 -10.21 1.01
CA GLY A 54 6.17 -9.04 1.88
C GLY A 54 5.55 -9.22 3.25
N LEU A 55 4.31 -9.75 3.32
CA LEU A 55 3.66 -10.07 4.59
C LEU A 55 4.43 -11.13 5.37
N GLY A 56 4.92 -12.17 4.68
CA GLY A 56 5.78 -13.20 5.29
C GLY A 56 7.07 -12.64 5.87
N LEU A 57 7.77 -11.78 5.11
CA LEU A 57 8.97 -11.08 5.58
C LEU A 57 8.67 -10.12 6.74
N GLY A 58 7.52 -9.42 6.69
CA GLY A 58 7.04 -8.56 7.77
C GLY A 58 6.79 -9.33 9.07
N LEU A 59 6.13 -10.49 9.00
CA LEU A 59 5.96 -11.39 10.14
C LEU A 59 7.28 -11.91 10.68
N TYR A 60 8.20 -12.32 9.80
CA TYR A 60 9.54 -12.75 10.21
C TYR A 60 10.30 -11.63 10.92
N ALA A 61 10.26 -10.41 10.38
CA ALA A 61 10.86 -9.23 11.01
C ALA A 61 10.23 -8.94 12.39
N ALA A 62 8.90 -9.07 12.53
CA ALA A 62 8.23 -8.91 13.81
C ALA A 62 8.73 -9.92 14.85
N ILE A 63 8.83 -11.20 14.47
CA ILE A 63 9.35 -12.27 15.34
C ILE A 63 10.79 -11.96 15.75
N ARG A 64 11.63 -11.54 14.80
CA ARG A 64 13.04 -11.18 15.04
C ARG A 64 13.18 -9.96 15.95
N LEU A 65 12.38 -8.92 15.76
CA LEU A 65 12.41 -7.71 16.60
C LEU A 65 11.99 -8.05 18.04
N ARG A 66 10.93 -8.85 18.19
CA ARG A 66 10.46 -9.30 19.50
C ARG A 66 11.51 -10.12 20.24
N SER A 67 12.17 -11.06 19.56
CA SER A 67 13.22 -11.87 20.18
C SER A 67 14.42 -11.02 20.59
N THR A 68 14.82 -10.05 19.76
CA THR A 68 15.90 -9.10 20.07
C THR A 68 15.57 -8.25 21.29
N ARG A 69 14.35 -7.70 21.37
CA ARG A 69 13.92 -6.88 22.50
C ARG A 69 13.93 -7.67 23.82
N LYS A 70 13.50 -8.94 23.79
CA LYS A 70 13.57 -9.83 24.95
C LYS A 70 15.02 -10.14 25.36
N ALA A 71 15.89 -10.45 24.41
CA ALA A 71 17.29 -10.71 24.67
C ALA A 71 18.00 -9.49 25.26
N PHE A 72 17.73 -8.30 24.71
CA PHE A 72 18.24 -7.04 25.23
C PHE A 72 17.79 -6.79 26.68
N PHE A 73 16.48 -6.96 26.96
CA PHE A 73 15.96 -6.82 28.32
C PHE A 73 16.59 -7.82 29.30
N ALA A 74 16.77 -9.08 28.88
CA ALA A 74 17.41 -10.10 29.70
C ALA A 74 18.87 -9.75 30.03
N ALA A 75 19.64 -9.28 29.04
CA ALA A 75 21.02 -8.84 29.23
C ALA A 75 21.10 -7.64 30.19
N VAL A 76 20.27 -6.62 29.98
CA VAL A 76 20.23 -5.43 30.85
C VAL A 76 19.82 -5.79 32.27
N ARG A 77 18.90 -6.76 32.45
CA ARG A 77 18.47 -7.24 33.77
C ARG A 77 19.53 -8.06 34.50
N ALA A 78 20.31 -8.87 33.77
CA ALA A 78 21.31 -9.77 34.35
C ALA A 78 22.63 -9.08 34.71
N GLN A 79 22.90 -7.89 34.17
CA GLN A 79 24.11 -7.13 34.43
C GLN A 79 24.09 -6.52 35.85
N GLU A 80 25.17 -6.68 36.60
CA GLU A 80 25.36 -5.98 37.88
C GLU A 80 25.35 -4.46 37.64
N ARG A 81 24.58 -3.73 38.44
CA ARG A 81 24.34 -2.29 38.21
C ARG A 81 24.88 -1.43 39.33
N PRO A 82 25.54 -0.31 39.01
CA PRO A 82 25.86 0.70 40.00
C PRO A 82 24.56 1.28 40.56
N THR A 83 24.40 1.21 41.89
CA THR A 83 23.19 1.69 42.59
C THR A 83 23.35 3.12 43.09
N LYS A 84 24.60 3.60 43.18
CA LYS A 84 24.96 4.88 43.78
C LYS A 84 26.13 5.50 43.03
N VAL A 85 26.10 6.82 42.86
CA VAL A 85 27.26 7.63 42.44
C VAL A 85 27.80 8.33 43.69
N VAL A 86 29.11 8.25 43.90
CA VAL A 86 29.80 9.01 44.95
C VAL A 86 30.55 10.16 44.28
N PHE A 87 30.20 11.39 44.66
CA PHE A 87 30.84 12.61 44.15
C PHE A 87 32.13 12.90 44.93
N ALA A 88 33.02 13.70 44.36
CA ALA A 88 34.32 14.03 44.95
C ALA A 88 34.21 14.75 46.31
N ASP A 89 33.06 15.35 46.61
CA ASP A 89 32.72 16.00 47.89
C ASP A 89 32.14 15.02 48.94
N GLY A 90 32.07 13.73 48.62
CA GLY A 90 31.52 12.68 49.49
C GLY A 90 29.99 12.54 49.43
N ARG A 91 29.28 13.37 48.65
CA ARG A 91 27.84 13.19 48.44
C ARG A 91 27.57 11.90 47.69
N THR A 92 26.49 11.22 48.05
CA THR A 92 26.05 10.00 47.38
C THR A 92 24.65 10.19 46.84
N GLU A 93 24.45 9.97 45.54
CA GLU A 93 23.12 10.01 44.90
C GLU A 93 22.73 8.65 44.31
N PRO A 94 21.47 8.21 44.46
CA PRO A 94 21.00 6.96 43.90
C PRO A 94 20.84 7.07 42.37
N ILE A 95 21.27 6.04 41.65
CA ILE A 95 21.04 5.94 40.20
C ILE A 95 19.62 5.40 39.99
N PRO A 96 18.77 6.07 39.20
CA PRO A 96 17.42 5.59 38.93
C PRO A 96 17.43 4.27 38.14
N ASP A 97 16.60 3.31 38.55
CA ASP A 97 16.44 2.05 37.82
C ASP A 97 15.55 2.25 36.58
N LEU A 98 16.15 2.15 35.39
CA LEU A 98 15.47 2.30 34.10
C LEU A 98 14.85 0.99 33.59
N THR A 99 15.06 -0.14 34.26
CA THR A 99 14.55 -1.47 33.83
C THR A 99 13.05 -1.53 33.62
N PRO A 100 12.21 -0.93 34.49
CA PRO A 100 10.77 -0.96 34.30
C PRO A 100 10.35 -0.33 32.97
N LEU A 101 11.10 0.67 32.50
CA LEU A 101 10.84 1.38 31.24
C LEU A 101 11.26 0.57 30.01
N LEU A 102 12.26 -0.30 30.15
CA LEU A 102 12.76 -1.18 29.09
C LEU A 102 11.99 -2.49 28.98
N LYS A 103 11.05 -2.73 29.89
CA LYS A 103 10.28 -3.97 29.95
C LYS A 103 9.45 -4.12 28.65
N PRO A 104 9.56 -5.26 27.95
CA PRO A 104 8.69 -5.56 26.81
C PRO A 104 7.22 -5.50 27.24
N THR A 105 6.39 -4.79 26.47
CA THR A 105 4.95 -4.63 26.72
C THR A 105 4.13 -5.38 25.68
N THR A 106 2.92 -5.80 26.07
CA THR A 106 1.96 -6.47 25.18
C THR A 106 1.52 -5.55 24.04
N PHE A 107 1.27 -4.27 24.34
CA PHE A 107 0.93 -3.28 23.33
C PHE A 107 2.05 -3.06 22.32
N GLY A 108 3.31 -2.99 22.80
CA GLY A 108 4.48 -2.92 21.93
C GLY A 108 4.63 -4.15 21.03
N ASP A 109 4.30 -5.34 21.54
CA ASP A 109 4.29 -6.57 20.73
C ASP A 109 3.20 -6.50 19.65
N VAL A 110 1.96 -6.11 20.00
CA VAL A 110 0.86 -5.94 19.02
C VAL A 110 1.22 -4.94 17.93
N ALA A 111 1.71 -3.77 18.33
CA ALA A 111 2.17 -2.75 17.38
C ALA A 111 3.29 -3.28 16.47
N THR A 112 4.24 -4.06 17.01
CA THR A 112 5.33 -4.65 16.21
C THR A 112 4.78 -5.59 15.13
N TYR A 113 3.88 -6.51 15.47
CA TYR A 113 3.29 -7.41 14.48
C TYR A 113 2.45 -6.64 13.46
N PHE A 114 1.63 -5.69 13.92
CA PHE A 114 0.78 -4.90 13.03
C PHE A 114 1.59 -4.09 12.02
N PHE A 115 2.52 -3.25 12.48
CA PHE A 115 3.27 -2.36 11.59
C PHE A 115 4.28 -3.12 10.72
N ALA A 116 4.92 -4.17 11.23
CA ALA A 116 5.84 -4.96 10.42
C ALA A 116 5.09 -5.75 9.34
N SER A 117 3.94 -6.35 9.65
CA SER A 117 3.10 -7.03 8.65
C SER A 117 2.50 -6.05 7.65
N LEU A 118 1.97 -4.90 8.10
CA LEU A 118 1.40 -3.88 7.22
C LEU A 118 2.47 -3.28 6.30
N GLY A 119 3.63 -2.91 6.86
CA GLY A 119 4.76 -2.40 6.09
C GLY A 119 5.30 -3.44 5.12
N GLY A 120 5.41 -4.71 5.55
CA GLY A 120 5.81 -5.81 4.69
C GLY A 120 4.83 -6.02 3.53
N LEU A 121 3.53 -6.08 3.82
CA LEU A 121 2.47 -6.19 2.81
C LEU A 121 2.53 -5.05 1.80
N PHE A 122 2.64 -3.80 2.29
CA PHE A 122 2.71 -2.62 1.43
C PHE A 122 3.95 -2.63 0.54
N LEU A 123 5.14 -2.79 1.12
CA LEU A 123 6.39 -2.81 0.36
C LEU A 123 6.41 -3.98 -0.64
N GLY A 124 5.98 -5.16 -0.22
CA GLY A 124 5.89 -6.33 -1.10
C GLY A 124 4.88 -6.13 -2.21
N GLY A 125 3.72 -5.57 -1.91
CA GLY A 125 2.66 -5.29 -2.87
C GLY A 125 3.08 -4.27 -3.93
N GLU A 126 3.70 -3.16 -3.52
CA GLU A 126 4.21 -2.12 -4.44
C GLU A 126 5.34 -2.64 -5.32
N LEU A 127 6.28 -3.42 -4.77
CA LEU A 127 7.35 -4.04 -5.55
C LEU A 127 6.81 -5.08 -6.54
N GLY A 128 5.86 -5.91 -6.09
CA GLY A 128 5.16 -6.86 -6.94
C GLY A 128 4.37 -6.16 -8.05
N PHE A 129 3.66 -5.09 -7.72
CA PHE A 129 2.95 -4.26 -8.68
C PHE A 129 3.89 -3.64 -9.71
N ALA A 130 4.99 -3.02 -9.28
CA ALA A 130 5.97 -2.41 -10.18
C ALA A 130 6.61 -3.44 -11.11
N GLY A 131 6.99 -4.61 -10.58
CA GLY A 131 7.51 -5.73 -11.39
C GLY A 131 6.48 -6.27 -12.38
N GLY A 132 5.24 -6.44 -11.94
CA GLY A 132 4.12 -6.85 -12.78
C GLY A 132 3.78 -5.83 -13.86
N ALA A 133 3.84 -4.53 -13.53
CA ALA A 133 3.62 -3.43 -14.46
C ALA A 133 4.72 -3.37 -15.52
N ALA A 134 5.99 -3.53 -15.14
CA ALA A 134 7.08 -3.61 -16.10
C ALA A 134 6.92 -4.82 -17.04
N SER A 135 6.57 -5.99 -16.49
CA SER A 135 6.36 -7.22 -17.26
C SER A 135 5.15 -7.13 -18.21
N GLY A 136 3.99 -6.71 -17.71
CA GLY A 136 2.77 -6.54 -18.51
C GLY A 136 2.83 -5.38 -19.50
N SER A 137 3.55 -4.30 -19.16
CA SER A 137 3.79 -3.21 -20.12
C SER A 137 4.62 -3.70 -21.30
N ARG A 138 5.62 -4.56 -21.05
CA ARG A 138 6.45 -5.12 -22.14
C ARG A 138 5.63 -5.88 -23.17
N SER A 139 4.60 -6.63 -22.77
CA SER A 139 3.71 -7.34 -23.71
C SER A 139 2.79 -6.41 -24.51
N ILE A 140 2.48 -5.22 -23.98
CA ILE A 140 1.71 -4.18 -24.69
C ILE A 140 2.63 -3.41 -25.65
N THR A 141 3.84 -3.06 -25.23
CA THR A 141 4.76 -2.21 -26.01
C THR A 141 5.55 -2.96 -27.09
N ALA A 142 5.51 -4.29 -27.09
CA ALA A 142 6.23 -5.11 -28.08
C ALA A 142 5.72 -4.89 -29.52
N ASP A 143 4.44 -4.56 -29.68
CA ASP A 143 3.85 -4.17 -30.97
C ASP A 143 3.58 -2.65 -30.99
N PRO A 144 4.31 -1.88 -31.84
CA PRO A 144 4.12 -0.44 -31.95
C PRO A 144 2.71 -0.01 -32.38
N GLU A 145 2.04 -0.80 -33.21
CA GLU A 145 0.69 -0.47 -33.69
C GLU A 145 -0.35 -0.69 -32.60
N ARG A 146 -0.29 -1.84 -31.90
CA ARG A 146 -1.10 -2.10 -30.71
C ARG A 146 -0.93 -1.01 -29.67
N LYS A 147 0.32 -0.64 -29.37
CA LYS A 147 0.61 0.45 -28.43
C LYS A 147 -0.11 1.73 -28.84
N LYS A 148 -0.02 2.12 -30.12
CA LYS A 148 -0.67 3.33 -30.64
C LYS A 148 -2.19 3.27 -30.55
N ARG A 149 -2.81 2.12 -30.85
CA ARG A 149 -4.26 1.91 -30.73
C ARG A 149 -4.72 2.05 -29.28
N ILE A 150 -4.03 1.37 -28.36
CA ILE A 150 -4.32 1.42 -26.92
C ILE A 150 -4.15 2.84 -26.36
N GLU A 151 -3.07 3.54 -26.69
CA GLU A 151 -2.87 4.93 -26.27
C GLU A 151 -3.95 5.86 -26.80
N THR A 152 -4.38 5.68 -28.04
CA THR A 152 -5.44 6.49 -28.65
C THR A 152 -6.78 6.25 -27.96
N ALA A 153 -7.15 4.99 -27.74
CA ALA A 153 -8.36 4.60 -27.00
C ALA A 153 -8.33 5.18 -25.58
N PHE A 154 -7.20 5.07 -24.88
CA PHE A 154 -7.04 5.61 -23.52
C PHE A 154 -7.16 7.14 -23.48
N ARG A 155 -6.61 7.86 -24.47
CA ARG A 155 -6.76 9.31 -24.59
C ARG A 155 -8.20 9.74 -24.81
N LYS A 156 -8.94 9.03 -25.67
CA LYS A 156 -10.37 9.29 -25.90
C LYS A 156 -11.18 9.07 -24.62
N PHE A 157 -10.99 7.92 -23.98
CA PHE A 157 -11.61 7.60 -22.70
C PHE A 157 -11.35 8.70 -21.65
N ARG A 158 -10.09 9.12 -21.47
CA ARG A 158 -9.74 10.19 -20.53
C ARG A 158 -10.40 11.52 -20.87
N ALA A 159 -10.47 11.87 -22.16
CA ALA A 159 -11.16 13.09 -22.59
C ALA A 159 -12.65 13.03 -22.27
N ASP A 160 -13.30 11.88 -22.49
CA ASP A 160 -14.73 11.72 -22.20
C ASP A 160 -15.05 11.67 -20.71
N VAL A 161 -14.17 11.08 -19.89
CA VAL A 161 -14.25 11.18 -18.43
C VAL A 161 -14.20 12.64 -17.98
N LEU A 162 -13.22 13.42 -18.47
CA LEU A 162 -13.07 14.82 -18.09
C LEU A 162 -14.25 15.68 -18.55
N ARG A 163 -14.80 15.42 -19.75
CA ARG A 163 -16.02 16.09 -20.23
C ARG A 163 -17.21 15.80 -19.33
N ARG A 164 -17.42 14.53 -18.93
CA ARG A 164 -18.51 14.17 -18.01
C ARG A 164 -18.33 14.79 -16.63
N GLU A 165 -17.09 14.86 -16.14
CA GLU A 165 -16.80 15.54 -14.87
C GLU A 165 -17.10 17.04 -14.97
N ALA A 166 -16.71 17.70 -16.06
CA ALA A 166 -17.07 19.10 -16.32
C ALA A 166 -18.59 19.30 -16.42
N ASP A 167 -19.29 18.46 -17.19
CA ASP A 167 -20.75 18.51 -17.31
C ASP A 167 -21.45 18.30 -15.96
N SER A 168 -20.87 17.47 -15.09
CA SER A 168 -21.39 17.25 -13.74
C SER A 168 -21.22 18.49 -12.85
N LEU A 169 -20.07 19.17 -12.95
CA LEU A 169 -19.80 20.43 -12.27
C LEU A 169 -20.75 21.53 -12.74
N ASP A 170 -20.97 21.65 -14.05
CA ASP A 170 -21.86 22.65 -14.65
C ASP A 170 -23.34 22.45 -14.25
N LYS A 171 -23.75 21.20 -14.00
CA LYS A 171 -25.09 20.85 -13.50
C LYS A 171 -25.27 21.08 -12.00
N GLY A 172 -24.29 21.68 -11.33
CA GLY A 172 -24.35 22.02 -9.91
C GLY A 172 -24.00 20.86 -8.97
N ALA A 173 -23.24 19.85 -9.44
CA ALA A 173 -22.70 18.84 -8.54
C ALA A 173 -21.78 19.49 -7.51
N ASN A 174 -21.86 19.02 -6.27
CA ASN A 174 -21.13 19.61 -5.17
C ASN A 174 -19.62 19.34 -5.34
N VAL A 175 -18.79 20.39 -5.37
CA VAL A 175 -17.33 20.27 -5.61
C VAL A 175 -16.68 19.34 -4.57
N SER A 176 -17.20 19.32 -3.34
CA SER A 176 -16.75 18.42 -2.28
C SER A 176 -17.04 16.95 -2.56
N GLU A 177 -18.08 16.61 -3.32
CA GLU A 177 -18.44 15.22 -3.70
C GLU A 177 -17.66 14.74 -4.93
N ILE A 178 -17.11 15.66 -5.72
CA ILE A 178 -16.30 15.32 -6.89
C ILE A 178 -14.83 15.11 -6.50
N MET A 179 -14.31 15.89 -5.54
CA MET A 179 -12.92 15.83 -5.08
C MET A 179 -12.64 14.77 -3.99
N PHE A 180 -13.62 14.37 -3.18
CA PHE A 180 -13.45 13.44 -2.04
C PHE A 180 -14.40 12.23 -2.15
#